data_AF-A0A0K9NC95-F1
#
_entry.id   AF-A0A0K9NC95-F1
#
_cell.length_a   1.000
_cell.length_b   1.000
_cell.length_c   1.000
_cell.angle_alpha   90.00
_cell.angle_beta   90.00
_cell.angle_gamma   90.00
#
_symmetry.space_group_name_H-M   'P 1'
#
loop_
_entity.id
_entity.type
_entity.pdbx_description
1 polymer ?
#
loop_
_entity_poly.entity_id
_entity_poly.type
_entity_poly.pdbx_seq_one_letter_code
_entity_poly.pdbx_strand_id
1 'polypeptide(L)'
;MVQLQEKIKYILYQLGVNSTYLGYYYLTLAIAIAIEEEENLLYISKNIYPRIAEQYHTSISCVERNIRTAADVMFRHGSPELLAEIFIDNKNRPKNSRLISCLALYVKKQLSE
;
A
#
# COMPACT_ATOMS: atom_id res chain seq x y z
N MET A 1 3.93 9.34 -13.48
CA MET A 1 3.76 7.93 -13.04
C MET A 1 5.04 7.29 -12.51
N VAL A 2 6.16 7.25 -13.27
CA VAL A 2 7.39 6.55 -12.83
C VAL A 2 7.94 7.11 -11.50
N GLN A 3 8.09 8.43 -11.38
CA GLN A 3 8.58 9.09 -10.16
C GLN A 3 7.69 8.85 -8.93
N LEU A 4 6.37 8.79 -9.10
CA LEU A 4 5.42 8.50 -8.02
C LEU A 4 5.62 7.08 -7.48
N GLN A 5 5.71 6.09 -8.38
CA GLN A 5 5.90 4.70 -7.98
C GLN A 5 7.25 4.48 -7.30
N GLU A 6 8.31 5.14 -7.74
CA GLU A 6 9.63 5.09 -7.09
C GLU A 6 9.57 5.65 -5.65
N LYS A 7 8.87 6.78 -5.45
CA LYS A 7 8.68 7.34 -4.10
C LYS A 7 7.87 6.42 -3.20
N ILE A 8 6.78 5.84 -3.70
CA ILE A 8 5.98 4.84 -2.94
C ILE A 8 6.85 3.63 -2.58
N LYS A 9 7.61 3.09 -3.55
CA LYS A 9 8.53 1.98 -3.36
C LYS A 9 9.58 2.26 -2.29
N TYR A 10 10.13 3.48 -2.27
CA TYR A 10 11.08 3.90 -1.24
C TYR A 10 10.43 3.94 0.16
N ILE A 11 9.23 4.50 0.28
CA ILE A 11 8.49 4.54 1.56
C ILE A 11 8.17 3.13 2.06
N LEU A 12 7.70 2.24 1.19
CA LEU A 12 7.43 0.84 1.54
C LEU A 12 8.70 0.11 2.02
N TYR A 13 9.85 0.40 1.40
CA TYR A 13 11.14 -0.15 1.82
C TYR A 13 11.53 0.32 3.23
N GLN A 14 11.36 1.62 3.54
CA GLN A 14 11.60 2.16 4.89
C GLN A 14 10.65 1.53 5.94
N LEU A 15 9.45 1.14 5.51
CA LEU A 15 8.46 0.41 6.31
C LEU A 15 8.75 -1.09 6.44
N GLY A 16 9.90 -1.58 5.94
CA GLY A 16 10.32 -2.97 6.06
C GLY A 16 9.73 -3.92 5.00
N VAL A 17 9.00 -3.40 4.00
CA VAL A 17 8.47 -4.18 2.88
C VAL A 17 9.33 -3.93 1.65
N ASN A 18 10.05 -4.94 1.19
CA ASN A 18 10.97 -4.84 0.06
C ASN A 18 10.51 -5.72 -1.14
N SER A 19 11.30 -5.71 -2.21
CA SER A 19 11.02 -6.42 -3.47
C SER A 19 10.94 -7.94 -3.38
N THR A 20 11.28 -8.58 -2.26
CA THR A 20 11.07 -10.03 -2.09
C THR A 20 9.60 -10.38 -1.86
N TYR A 21 8.75 -9.41 -1.54
CA TYR A 21 7.31 -9.61 -1.32
C TYR A 21 6.51 -9.14 -2.53
N LEU A 22 5.63 -9.99 -3.10
CA LEU A 22 4.70 -9.54 -4.14
C LEU A 22 3.79 -8.40 -3.68
N GLY A 23 3.45 -8.38 -2.39
CA GLY A 23 2.69 -7.29 -1.76
C GLY A 23 3.36 -5.92 -1.88
N TYR A 24 4.70 -5.85 -2.04
CA TYR A 24 5.42 -4.60 -2.33
C TYR A 24 4.98 -3.96 -3.64
N TYR A 25 4.93 -4.77 -4.70
CA TYR A 25 4.51 -4.35 -6.02
C TYR A 25 3.01 -4.04 -6.07
N TYR A 26 2.20 -4.87 -5.41
CA TYR A 26 0.75 -4.67 -5.35
C TYR A 26 0.37 -3.42 -4.56
N LEU A 27 1.02 -3.17 -3.41
CA LEU A 27 0.84 -1.94 -2.64
C LEU A 27 1.26 -0.71 -3.43
N THR A 28 2.39 -0.78 -4.14
CA THR A 28 2.85 0.34 -4.98
C THR A 28 1.77 0.76 -5.98
N LEU A 29 1.18 -0.21 -6.68
CA LEU A 29 0.12 0.06 -7.65
C LEU A 29 -1.19 0.48 -6.97
N ALA A 30 -1.58 -0.18 -5.87
CA ALA A 30 -2.79 0.16 -5.11
C ALA A 30 -2.77 1.61 -4.61
N ILE A 31 -1.63 2.04 -4.07
CA ILE A 31 -1.42 3.40 -3.56
C ILE A 31 -1.42 4.40 -4.71
N ALA A 32 -0.77 4.10 -5.83
CA ALA A 32 -0.78 4.97 -7.00
C ALA A 32 -2.22 5.19 -7.53
N ILE A 33 -3.00 4.11 -7.69
CA ILE A 33 -4.41 4.20 -8.12
C ILE A 33 -5.25 5.01 -7.13
N ALA A 34 -5.04 4.83 -5.83
CA ALA A 34 -5.76 5.57 -4.80
C ALA A 34 -5.40 7.07 -4.76
N ILE A 35 -4.18 7.44 -5.13
CA ILE A 35 -3.75 8.84 -5.24
C ILE A 35 -4.33 9.50 -6.50
N GLU A 36 -4.36 8.78 -7.62
CA GLU A 36 -4.92 9.27 -8.88
C GLU A 36 -6.42 9.55 -8.77
N GLU A 37 -7.16 8.65 -8.11
CA GLU A 37 -8.61 8.78 -7.94
C GLU A 37 -9.04 8.19 -6.59
N GLU A 38 -9.28 9.08 -5.62
CA GLU A 38 -9.51 8.74 -4.21
C GLU A 38 -10.78 7.91 -3.99
N GLU A 39 -11.79 8.08 -4.86
CA GLU A 39 -13.05 7.32 -4.85
C GLU A 39 -12.83 5.80 -4.98
N ASN A 40 -11.69 5.38 -5.56
CA ASN A 40 -11.33 3.97 -5.68
C ASN A 40 -11.16 3.25 -4.34
N LEU A 41 -10.87 4.00 -3.27
CA LEU A 41 -10.78 3.47 -1.90
C LEU A 41 -12.13 2.97 -1.38
N LEU A 42 -13.26 3.45 -1.92
CA LEU A 42 -14.60 2.97 -1.55
C LEU A 42 -14.90 1.60 -2.16
N TYR A 43 -14.23 1.24 -3.27
CA TYR A 43 -14.53 0.07 -4.09
C TYR A 43 -13.31 -0.81 -4.36
N ILE A 44 -12.46 -1.02 -3.35
CA ILE A 44 -11.17 -1.71 -3.51
C ILE A 44 -11.30 -3.10 -4.14
N SER A 45 -12.29 -3.90 -3.71
CA SER A 45 -12.50 -5.25 -4.26
C SER A 45 -13.04 -5.25 -5.70
N LYS A 46 -13.62 -4.13 -6.15
CA LYS A 46 -14.25 -4.00 -7.47
C LYS A 46 -13.43 -3.15 -8.45
N ASN A 47 -12.43 -2.40 -7.97
CA ASN A 47 -11.63 -1.53 -8.81
C ASN A 47 -10.13 -1.76 -8.61
N ILE A 48 -9.59 -1.46 -7.41
CA ILE A 48 -8.15 -1.56 -7.15
C ILE A 48 -7.64 -3.00 -7.34
N TYR A 49 -8.25 -3.99 -6.68
CA TYR A 49 -7.77 -5.37 -6.77
C TYR A 49 -7.91 -5.97 -8.18
N PRO A 50 -9.04 -5.79 -8.91
CA PRO A 50 -9.12 -6.22 -10.31
C PRO A 50 -8.03 -5.62 -11.21
N ARG A 51 -7.75 -4.32 -11.12
CA ARG A 51 -6.69 -3.67 -11.93
C ARG A 51 -5.32 -4.27 -11.65
N ILE A 52 -4.99 -4.51 -10.38
CA ILE A 52 -3.71 -5.15 -10.00
C ILE A 52 -3.69 -6.61 -10.50
N ALA A 53 -4.79 -7.33 -10.34
CA ALA A 53 -4.91 -8.72 -10.75
C ALA A 53 -4.69 -8.87 -12.27
N GLU A 54 -5.28 -7.98 -13.06
CA GLU A 54 -5.08 -7.90 -14.50
C GLU A 54 -3.62 -7.60 -14.86
N GLN A 55 -3.04 -6.55 -14.27
CA GLN A 55 -1.66 -6.13 -14.57
C GLN A 55 -0.61 -7.20 -14.24
N TYR A 56 -0.82 -7.97 -13.16
CA TYR A 56 0.13 -9.00 -12.72
C TYR A 56 -0.30 -10.42 -13.11
N HIS A 57 -1.31 -10.56 -13.98
CA HIS A 57 -1.84 -11.86 -14.43
C HIS A 57 -2.11 -12.83 -13.28
N THR A 58 -2.79 -12.34 -12.25
CA THR A 58 -3.09 -13.10 -11.03
C THR A 58 -4.57 -12.97 -10.64
N SER A 59 -4.98 -13.56 -9.52
CA SER A 59 -6.36 -13.45 -9.02
C SER A 59 -6.52 -12.33 -7.99
N ILE A 60 -7.73 -11.77 -7.90
CA ILE A 60 -8.10 -10.77 -6.88
C ILE A 60 -7.78 -11.28 -5.46
N SER A 61 -8.05 -12.56 -5.18
CA SER A 61 -7.74 -13.18 -3.89
C SER A 61 -6.23 -13.26 -3.62
N CYS A 62 -5.42 -13.46 -4.66
CA CYS A 62 -3.96 -13.42 -4.56
C CYS A 62 -3.47 -12.02 -4.22
N VAL A 63 -4.04 -10.98 -4.86
CA VAL A 63 -3.73 -9.58 -4.58
C VAL A 63 -4.03 -9.23 -3.12
N GLU A 64 -5.26 -9.51 -2.66
CA GLU A 64 -5.68 -9.23 -1.28
C GLU A 64 -4.77 -9.91 -0.25
N ARG A 65 -4.47 -11.20 -0.46
CA ARG A 65 -3.63 -11.99 0.44
C ARG A 65 -2.22 -11.41 0.53
N ASN A 66 -1.59 -11.09 -0.61
CA ASN A 66 -0.22 -10.58 -0.63
C ASN A 66 -0.13 -9.17 -0.03
N ILE A 67 -1.14 -8.32 -0.22
CA ILE A 67 -1.23 -7.04 0.47
C ILE A 67 -1.34 -7.24 1.98
N ARG A 68 -2.16 -8.19 2.44
CA ARG A 68 -2.27 -8.53 3.87
C ARG A 68 -0.93 -9.01 4.44
N THR A 69 -0.24 -9.89 3.73
CA THR A 69 1.10 -10.37 4.14
C THR A 69 2.11 -9.22 4.23
N ALA A 70 2.12 -8.31 3.25
CA ALA A 70 2.98 -7.13 3.33
C ALA A 70 2.65 -6.22 4.51
N ALA A 71 1.36 -6.06 4.84
CA ALA A 71 0.93 -5.33 6.03
C ALA A 71 1.42 -6.00 7.33
N ASP A 72 1.33 -7.33 7.42
CA ASP A 72 1.79 -8.08 8.60
C ASP A 72 3.32 -7.95 8.76
N VAL A 73 4.08 -7.98 7.66
CA VAL A 73 5.54 -7.75 7.65
C VAL A 73 5.87 -6.33 8.08
N MET A 74 5.17 -5.33 7.53
CA MET A 74 5.33 -3.91 7.87
C MET A 74 5.16 -3.65 9.36
N PHE A 75 4.11 -4.20 9.98
CA PHE A 75 3.83 -3.98 11.40
C PHE A 75 4.70 -4.83 12.33
N ARG A 76 5.37 -5.86 11.81
CA ARG A 76 6.31 -6.70 12.57
C ARG A 76 7.75 -6.17 12.52
N HIS A 77 8.16 -5.58 11.40
CA HIS A 77 9.56 -5.25 11.12
C HIS A 77 9.81 -3.78 10.78
N GLY A 78 8.76 -2.98 10.52
CA GLY A 78 8.88 -1.57 10.22
C GLY A 78 9.31 -0.73 11.42
N SER A 79 9.89 0.44 11.16
CA SER A 79 10.23 1.41 12.21
C SER A 79 8.97 1.85 12.98
N PRO A 80 8.95 1.70 14.32
CA PRO A 80 7.82 2.15 15.15
C PRO A 80 7.51 3.64 14.98
N GLU A 81 8.54 4.46 14.79
CA GLU A 81 8.44 5.90 14.59
C GLU A 81 7.71 6.23 13.29
N LEU A 82 8.12 5.59 12.18
CA LEU A 82 7.49 5.78 10.88
C LEU A 82 6.05 5.22 10.86
N LEU A 83 5.81 4.09 11.54
CA LEU A 83 4.46 3.56 11.71
C LEU A 83 3.56 4.51 12.50
N ALA A 84 4.07 5.15 13.55
CA ALA A 84 3.32 6.13 14.34
C ALA A 84 3.00 7.41 13.54
N GLU A 85 3.86 7.79 12.59
CA GLU A 85 3.62 8.93 11.71
C GLU A 85 2.47 8.65 10.72
N ILE A 86 2.36 7.41 10.23
CA ILE A 86 1.41 7.02 9.19
C ILE A 86 0.07 6.54 9.76
N PHE A 87 0.10 5.82 10.88
CA PHE A 87 -1.06 5.12 11.44
C PHE A 87 -1.40 5.62 12.84
N ILE A 88 -2.64 6.11 13.01
CA ILE A 88 -3.16 6.56 14.32
C ILE A 88 -3.19 5.40 15.33
N ASP A 89 -3.57 4.20 14.90
CA ASP A 89 -3.39 2.96 15.66
C ASP A 89 -2.30 2.12 15.00
N ASN A 90 -1.11 2.14 15.60
CA ASN A 90 0.05 1.36 15.17
C ASN A 90 0.23 0.05 15.96
N LYS A 91 -0.68 -0.26 16.91
CA LYS A 91 -0.62 -1.49 17.71
C LYS A 91 -1.21 -2.67 16.97
N ASN A 92 -2.23 -2.43 16.15
CA ASN A 92 -2.92 -3.45 15.39
C ASN A 92 -2.77 -3.21 13.88
N ARG A 93 -2.45 -4.26 13.13
CA ARG A 93 -2.39 -4.18 11.67
C ARG A 93 -3.76 -3.80 11.11
N PRO A 94 -3.88 -2.68 10.35
CA PRO A 94 -5.15 -2.24 9.79
C PRO A 94 -5.68 -3.20 8.72
N LYS A 95 -6.97 -3.06 8.38
CA LYS A 95 -7.52 -3.71 7.19
C LYS A 95 -6.84 -3.14 5.93
N ASN A 96 -6.71 -3.94 4.88
CA ASN A 96 -6.07 -3.52 3.62
C ASN A 96 -6.61 -2.19 3.07
N SER A 97 -7.91 -1.93 3.20
CA SER A 97 -8.49 -0.66 2.76
C SER A 97 -7.95 0.54 3.53
N ARG A 98 -7.91 0.44 4.86
CA ARG A 98 -7.35 1.47 5.72
C ARG A 98 -5.85 1.62 5.51
N LEU A 99 -5.14 0.51 5.31
CA LEU A 99 -3.71 0.49 4.99
C LEU A 99 -3.40 1.32 3.73
N ILE A 100 -4.07 1.02 2.62
CA ILE A 100 -3.88 1.73 1.34
C ILE A 100 -4.24 3.21 1.50
N SER A 101 -5.35 3.52 2.18
CA SER A 101 -5.79 4.89 2.43
C SER A 101 -4.76 5.71 3.23
N CYS A 102 -4.24 5.17 4.34
CA CYS A 102 -3.24 5.84 5.17
C CYS A 102 -1.93 6.07 4.41
N LEU A 103 -1.46 5.06 3.67
CA LEU A 103 -0.24 5.19 2.87
C LEU A 103 -0.42 6.20 1.72
N ALA A 104 -1.55 6.17 1.03
CA ALA A 104 -1.87 7.14 -0.02
C ALA A 104 -1.89 8.58 0.51
N LEU A 105 -2.53 8.81 1.66
CA LEU A 105 -2.54 10.12 2.31
C LEU A 105 -1.13 10.57 2.68
N TYR A 106 -0.32 9.67 3.26
CA TYR A 106 1.05 9.97 3.64
C TYR A 106 1.92 10.35 2.43
N VAL A 107 1.87 9.55 1.35
CA VAL A 107 2.61 9.85 0.12
C VAL A 107 2.13 11.17 -0.48
N LYS A 108 0.82 11.43 -0.52
CA LYS A 108 0.26 12.68 -1.03
C LYS A 108 0.74 13.89 -0.24
N LYS A 109 0.81 13.80 1.10
CA LYS A 109 1.40 14.84 1.96
C LYS A 109 2.85 15.11 1.58
N GLN A 110 3.66 14.06 1.42
CA GLN A 110 5.07 14.15 1.03
C GLN A 110 5.30 14.69 -0.39
N LEU A 111 4.28 14.77 -1.24
CA LEU A 111 4.38 15.37 -2.59
C LEU A 111 4.04 16.87 -2.59
N SER A 112 3.32 17.34 -1.57
CA SER A 112 2.92 18.73 -1.41
C SER A 112 3.93 19.56 -0.61
N GLU A 113 4.89 18.89 0.02
CA GLU A 113 6.07 19.46 0.70
C GLU A 113 7.28 19.47 -0.24
#